data_AF-A0A352B211-F1
#
_entry.id   AF-A0A352B211-F1
#
_cell.length_a   1.000
_cell.length_b   1.000
_cell.length_c   1.000
_cell.angle_alpha   90.00
_cell.angle_beta   90.00
_cell.angle_gamma   90.00
#
_symmetry.space_group_name_H-M   'P 1'
#
loop_
_entity.id
_entity.type
_entity.pdbx_description
1 polymer ?
#
loop_
_entity_poly.entity_id
_entity_poly.type
_entity_poly.pdbx_seq_one_letter_code
_entity_poly.pdbx_strand_id
1 'polypeptide(L)' 'MANDLAFRPKTSEIPTEPGVYRFLDATGRVLYVGKAKNLRARLSNYFGP' A
#
# COMPACT_ATOMS: atom_id res chain seq x y z
N MET A 1 -1.55 -8.06 -14.94
CA MET A 1 -1.91 -6.63 -14.82
C MET A 1 -1.27 -6.04 -13.56
N ALA A 2 0.05 -6.19 -13.37
CA ALA A 2 0.76 -5.78 -12.15
C ALA A 2 1.88 -4.75 -12.41
N ASN A 3 2.00 -4.26 -13.65
CA ASN A 3 3.19 -3.55 -14.11
C ASN A 3 3.05 -2.01 -14.13
N ASP A 4 1.93 -1.45 -13.66
CA ASP A 4 1.67 0.01 -13.68
C ASP A 4 1.69 0.67 -12.29
N LEU A 5 2.16 -0.04 -11.26
CA LEU A 5 2.45 0.61 -9.98
C LEU A 5 3.82 1.28 -10.09
N ALA A 6 3.82 2.57 -10.44
CA ALA A 6 5.01 3.42 -10.52
C ALA A 6 5.86 3.42 -9.23
N PHE A 7 5.29 2.95 -8.11
CA PHE A 7 5.98 2.83 -6.84
C PHE A 7 5.54 1.57 -6.08
N ARG A 8 6.52 0.73 -5.71
CA ARG A 8 6.37 -0.41 -4.79
C ARG A 8 7.41 -0.26 -3.67
N PRO A 9 7.02 0.08 -2.43
CA PRO A 9 7.96 0.14 -1.31
C PRO A 9 8.52 -1.25 -1.01
N LYS A 10 9.73 -1.32 -0.45
CA LYS A 10 10.26 -2.61 0.00
C LYS A 10 9.38 -3.12 1.13
N THR A 11 9.02 -4.40 1.09
CA THR A 11 8.13 -4.99 2.12
C THR A 11 8.70 -4.86 3.53
N SER A 12 10.03 -4.85 3.68
CA SER A 12 10.73 -4.62 4.95
C SER A 12 10.52 -3.22 5.54
N GLU A 13 10.25 -2.22 4.70
CA GLU A 13 10.03 -0.83 5.11
C GLU A 13 8.56 -0.60 5.55
N ILE A 14 7.67 -1.54 5.27
CA ILE A 14 6.27 -1.44 5.68
C ILE A 14 6.14 -1.90 7.15
N PRO A 15 5.55 -1.07 8.03
CA PRO A 15 5.33 -1.41 9.44
C PRO A 15 4.42 -2.64 9.62
N THR A 16 4.62 -3.41 10.68
CA THR A 16 3.73 -4.55 11.05
C THR A 16 2.63 -4.14 12.03
N GLU A 17 2.58 -2.88 12.41
CA GLU A 17 1.68 -2.31 13.39
C GLU A 17 0.31 -1.95 12.77
N PRO A 18 -0.72 -1.71 13.60
CA PRO A 18 -1.97 -1.13 13.16
C PRO A 18 -1.79 0.28 12.60
N GLY A 19 -2.56 0.60 11.57
CA GLY A 19 -2.55 1.95 11.02
C GLY A 19 -3.48 2.13 9.83
N VAL A 20 -3.30 3.26 9.15
CA VAL A 20 -4.07 3.67 7.98
C VAL A 20 -3.12 3.83 6.80
N TYR A 21 -3.55 3.41 5.61
CA TYR A 21 -2.84 3.60 4.34
C TYR A 21 -3.73 4.32 3.33
N ARG A 22 -3.09 4.99 2.39
CA ARG A 22 -3.75 5.77 1.33
C ARG A 22 -3.18 5.36 -0.02
N PHE A 23 -4.05 5.17 -1.01
CA PHE A 23 -3.64 5.16 -2.40
C PHE A 23 -3.92 6.53 -3.01
N LEU A 24 -2.92 7.04 -3.71
CA LEU A 24 -2.93 8.35 -4.33
C LEU A 24 -2.91 8.19 -5.85
N ASP A 25 -3.51 9.13 -6.58
CA ASP A 25 -3.26 9.26 -8.01
C ASP A 25 -1.91 9.95 -8.27
N ALA A 26 -1.55 10.08 -9.55
CA ALA A 26 -0.30 10.71 -9.98
C ALA A 26 -0.16 12.19 -9.56
N THR A 27 -1.26 12.85 -9.21
CA THR A 27 -1.28 14.25 -8.73
C THR A 27 -1.29 14.36 -7.20
N GLY A 28 -1.27 13.22 -6.48
CA GLY A 28 -1.30 13.15 -5.03
C GLY A 28 -2.72 13.19 -4.43
N ARG A 29 -3.78 13.16 -5.24
CA ARG A 29 -5.16 13.11 -4.75
C ARG A 29 -5.44 11.74 -4.15
N VAL A 30 -6.18 11.71 -3.04
CA VAL A 30 -6.59 10.44 -2.41
C VAL A 30 -7.65 9.74 -3.25
N LEU A 31 -7.35 8.52 -3.66
CA LEU A 31 -8.28 7.62 -4.33
C LEU A 31 -8.93 6.66 -3.34
N TYR A 32 -8.17 6.19 -2.37
CA TYR A 32 -8.63 5.19 -1.40
C TYR A 32 -7.94 5.37 -0.05
N VAL A 33 -8.68 5.09 1.02
CA VAL A 33 -8.17 5.02 2.39
C VAL A 33 -8.58 3.68 2.98
N GLY A 34 -7.61 2.95 3.53
CA GLY A 34 -7.85 1.71 4.23
C GLY A 34 -7.19 1.69 5.60
N LYS A 35 -7.72 0.89 6.52
CA LYS A 35 -7.10 0.59 7.82
C LYS A 35 -6.71 -0.88 7.92
N ALA A 36 -5.70 -1.18 8.72
CA ALA A 36 -5.26 -2.54 8.98
C ALA A 36 -4.77 -2.68 10.42
N LYS A 37 -4.86 -3.89 10.98
CA LYS A 37 -4.18 -4.27 12.23
C LYS A 37 -2.69 -4.56 12.02
N ASN A 38 -2.29 -4.90 10.79
CA ASN A 38 -0.92 -5.09 10.37
C ASN A 38 -0.79 -4.55 8.94
N LEU A 39 -0.10 -3.43 8.78
CA LEU A 39 0.00 -2.74 7.49
C LEU A 39 0.73 -3.57 6.45
N ARG A 40 1.85 -4.22 6.80
CA ARG A 40 2.62 -5.07 5.90
C ARG A 40 1.76 -6.18 5.29
N ALA A 41 1.12 -6.99 6.13
CA ALA A 41 0.29 -8.10 5.67
C ALA A 41 -0.85 -7.62 4.76
N ARG A 42 -1.49 -6.48 5.12
CA ARG A 42 -2.58 -5.92 4.31
C ARG A 42 -2.08 -5.41 2.95
N LEU A 43 -0.97 -4.69 2.94
CA LEU A 43 -0.41 -4.09 1.73
C LEU A 43 0.20 -5.13 0.80
N SER A 44 0.79 -6.21 1.32
CA SER A 44 1.30 -7.33 0.52
C SER A 44 0.26 -7.92 -0.44
N ASN A 45 -1.03 -7.91 -0.09
CA ASN A 45 -2.11 -8.41 -0.97
C ASN A 45 -2.33 -7.54 -2.22
N TYR A 46 -1.89 -6.28 -2.21
CA TYR A 46 -1.99 -5.38 -3.36
C TYR A 46 -0.74 -5.42 -4.25
N PHE A 47 0.39 -5.91 -3.72
CA PHE A 47 1.69 -5.96 -4.42
C PHE A 47 2.18 -7.40 -4.66
N GLY A 48 1.34 -8.41 -4.40
CA GLY A 48 1.61 -9.81 -4.74
C GLY A 48 1.66 -10.04 -6.25
N PRO A 49 2.02 -11.25 -6.71
CA PRO A 49 1.98 -11.60 -8.13
C PRO A 49 0.60 -11.36 -8.76
#